data_AF-A0A4D6NL87-F1
#
_entry.id   AF-A0A4D6NL87-F1
#
_cell.length_a   1.000
_cell.length_b   1.000
_cell.length_c   1.000
_cell.angle_alpha   90.00
_cell.angle_beta   90.00
_cell.angle_gamma   90.00
#
_symmetry.space_group_name_H-M   'P 1'
#
loop_
_entity.id
_entity.type
_entity.pdbx_description
1 polymer ?
#
loop_
_entity_poly.entity_id
_entity_poly.type
_entity_poly.pdbx_seq_one_letter_code
_entity_poly.pdbx_strand_id
1 'polypeptide(L)'
;MTALFTSRVRGFDTLNVGNLAFDEVINKYKNADKFLKVKEEYDPEGIFLSVWSDQMLGLKGGVTIDTDGCAMEGMCICSKDSHCAPKKDYLCRPGKVFSKARVCTHVPKKTKHEDDLKDEL
;
A
#
# COMPACT_ATOMS: atom_id res chain seq x y z
N MET A 1 -4.61 -35.30 -19.81
CA MET A 1 -4.18 -33.88 -19.77
C MET A 1 -4.93 -33.22 -18.63
N THR A 2 -4.29 -33.12 -17.46
CA THR A 2 -4.93 -32.63 -16.23
C THR A 2 -4.25 -31.33 -15.85
N ALA A 3 -4.94 -30.20 -16.00
CA ALA A 3 -4.48 -28.92 -15.50
C ALA A 3 -5.02 -28.74 -14.07
N LEU A 4 -4.17 -28.96 -13.07
CA LEU A 4 -4.44 -28.57 -11.69
C LEU A 4 -3.87 -27.15 -11.48
N PHE A 5 -4.68 -26.13 -11.75
CA PHE A 5 -4.42 -24.79 -11.24
C PHE A 5 -4.98 -24.70 -9.81
N THR A 6 -4.20 -25.09 -8.81
CA THR A 6 -4.49 -24.78 -7.41
C THR A 6 -3.63 -23.61 -6.97
N SER A 7 -3.91 -22.41 -7.48
CA SER A 7 -3.43 -21.18 -6.83
C SER A 7 -4.34 -20.89 -5.64
N ARG A 8 -4.04 -21.55 -4.52
CA ARG A 8 -4.66 -21.22 -3.23
C ARG A 8 -4.13 -19.85 -2.78
N VAL A 9 -4.86 -18.79 -3.12
CA VAL A 9 -4.67 -17.48 -2.50
C VAL A 9 -5.12 -17.63 -1.04
N ARG A 10 -4.16 -17.78 -0.12
CA ARG A 10 -4.47 -17.84 1.31
C ARG A 10 -4.88 -16.44 1.78
N GLY A 11 -6.09 -16.35 2.32
CA GLY A 11 -6.49 -15.39 3.36
C GLY A 11 -6.47 -13.92 2.96
N PHE A 12 -7.60 -13.42 2.47
CA PHE A 12 -7.93 -11.99 2.50
C PHE A 12 -9.00 -11.76 3.58
N ASP A 13 -8.72 -12.26 4.79
CA ASP A 13 -9.62 -12.08 5.93
C ASP A 13 -9.37 -10.67 6.49
N THR A 14 -10.36 -9.80 6.30
CA THR A 14 -10.33 -8.33 6.45
C THR A 14 -9.56 -7.61 5.35
N LEU A 15 -10.29 -7.08 4.37
CA LEU A 15 -9.75 -6.17 3.36
C LEU A 15 -9.45 -4.83 4.06
N ASN A 16 -8.29 -4.72 4.73
CA ASN A 16 -7.79 -3.44 5.18
C ASN A 16 -7.45 -2.63 3.93
N VAL A 17 -8.33 -1.68 3.58
CA VAL A 17 -8.03 -0.71 2.53
C VAL A 17 -7.01 0.26 3.10
N GLY A 18 -5.76 0.10 2.69
CA GLY A 18 -4.66 0.95 3.11
C GLY A 18 -4.94 2.42 2.76
N ASN A 19 -4.54 3.30 3.67
CA ASN A 19 -4.73 4.74 3.59
C ASN A 19 -4.24 5.34 2.26
N LEU A 20 -3.18 4.79 1.66
CA LEU A 20 -2.62 5.24 0.38
C LEU A 20 -3.66 5.34 -0.75
N ALA A 21 -4.71 4.51 -0.73
CA ALA A 21 -5.77 4.57 -1.75
C ALA A 21 -6.53 5.90 -1.78
N PHE A 22 -6.48 6.65 -0.67
CA PHE A 22 -7.15 7.92 -0.47
C PHE A 22 -6.20 9.12 -0.53
N ASP A 23 -4.95 8.88 -0.93
CA ASP A 23 -4.01 9.97 -1.15
C ASP A 23 -4.57 10.96 -2.18
N GLU A 24 -4.54 12.23 -1.80
CA GLU A 24 -5.10 13.35 -2.57
C GLU A 24 -6.54 13.16 -3.08
N VAL A 25 -7.37 12.35 -2.40
CA VAL A 25 -8.73 12.04 -2.89
C VAL A 25 -9.60 13.29 -3.04
N ILE A 26 -9.40 14.29 -2.17
CA ILE A 26 -10.13 15.56 -2.18
C ILE A 26 -9.95 16.32 -3.51
N ASN A 27 -8.79 16.19 -4.16
CA ASN A 27 -8.47 16.85 -5.44
C ASN A 27 -9.28 16.27 -6.61
N LYS A 28 -9.89 15.09 -6.45
CA LYS A 28 -10.72 14.47 -7.49
C LYS A 28 -12.11 15.13 -7.59
N TYR A 29 -12.54 15.87 -6.56
CA TYR A 29 -13.87 16.45 -6.49
C TYR A 29 -13.85 17.96 -6.76
N LYS A 30 -14.50 18.37 -7.87
CA LYS A 30 -14.51 19.77 -8.34
C LYS A 30 -15.09 20.80 -7.34
N ASN A 31 -15.95 20.37 -6.42
CA ASN A 31 -16.61 21.22 -5.42
C ASN A 31 -16.12 20.92 -3.99
N ALA A 32 -14.91 20.37 -3.85
CA ALA A 32 -14.34 20.04 -2.54
C ALA A 32 -14.29 21.26 -1.60
N ASP A 33 -13.98 22.44 -2.12
CA ASP A 33 -13.96 23.70 -1.38
C ASP A 33 -15.33 24.07 -0.81
N LYS A 34 -16.40 23.89 -1.61
CA LYS A 34 -17.78 24.15 -1.16
C LYS A 34 -18.21 23.15 -0.10
N PHE A 35 -17.83 21.89 -0.27
CA PHE A 35 -18.09 20.86 0.74
C PHE A 35 -17.42 21.21 2.08
N LEU A 36 -16.16 21.66 2.06
CA LEU A 36 -15.45 22.06 3.28
C LEU A 36 -16.11 23.27 3.98
N LYS A 37 -16.64 24.23 3.22
CA LYS A 37 -17.38 25.38 3.78
C LYS A 37 -18.67 24.93 4.47
N VAL A 38 -19.47 24.09 3.81
CA VAL A 38 -20.71 23.56 4.40
C VAL A 38 -20.38 22.71 5.64
N LYS A 39 -19.33 21.89 5.58
CA LYS A 39 -18.87 21.11 6.73
C LYS A 39 -18.53 22.01 7.94
N GLU A 40 -17.85 23.13 7.72
CA GLU A 40 -17.50 24.08 8.79
C GLU A 40 -18.71 24.82 9.35
N GLU A 41 -19.70 25.15 8.51
CA GLU A 41 -20.96 25.79 8.94
C GLU A 41 -21.83 24.88 9.82
N TYR A 42 -21.92 23.59 9.45
CA TYR A 42 -22.79 22.63 10.15
C TYR A 42 -22.11 21.88 11.30
N ASP A 43 -20.77 21.81 11.31
CA ASP A 43 -19.98 21.16 12.37
C ASP A 43 -18.75 22.01 12.75
N PRO A 44 -18.96 23.18 13.38
CA PRO A 44 -17.86 24.07 13.77
C PRO A 44 -17.00 23.49 14.90
N GLU A 45 -17.58 22.63 15.75
CA GLU A 45 -16.87 21.97 16.84
C GLU A 45 -16.16 20.67 16.40
N GLY A 46 -16.41 20.21 15.17
CA GLY A 46 -15.80 19.01 14.61
C GLY A 46 -16.25 17.72 15.29
N ILE A 47 -17.46 17.67 15.84
CA ILE A 47 -17.97 16.53 16.60
C ILE A 47 -18.18 15.27 15.74
N PHE A 48 -18.32 15.44 14.41
CA PHE A 48 -18.52 14.33 13.49
C PHE A 48 -17.24 13.89 12.78
N LEU A 49 -16.14 14.63 12.92
CA LEU A 49 -14.89 14.35 12.23
C LEU A 49 -13.90 13.64 13.15
N SER A 50 -13.27 12.61 12.59
CA SER A 50 -12.16 11.93 13.22
C SER A 50 -10.83 12.44 12.66
N VAL A 51 -9.73 12.17 13.36
CA VAL A 51 -8.36 12.44 12.85
C VAL A 51 -8.15 11.83 11.47
N TRP A 52 -8.70 10.63 11.24
CA TRP A 52 -8.58 9.94 9.97
C TRP A 52 -9.40 10.62 8.86
N SER A 53 -10.63 11.05 9.15
CA SER A 53 -11.47 11.78 8.18
C SER A 53 -10.85 13.13 7.80
N ASP A 54 -10.23 13.82 8.75
CA ASP A 54 -9.49 15.06 8.50
C ASP A 54 -8.29 14.85 7.58
N GLN A 55 -7.55 13.74 7.76
CA GLN A 55 -6.45 13.35 6.87
C GLN A 55 -6.95 13.10 5.45
N MET A 56 -8.05 12.38 5.29
CA MET A 56 -8.65 12.12 3.97
C MET A 56 -9.12 13.38 3.26
N LEU A 57 -9.68 14.34 4.00
CA LEU A 57 -10.12 15.62 3.46
C LEU A 57 -8.96 16.58 3.19
N GLY A 58 -7.72 16.19 3.48
CA GLY A 58 -6.54 17.03 3.34
C GLY A 58 -6.48 18.17 4.36
N LEU A 59 -7.23 18.06 5.46
CA LEU A 59 -7.29 19.08 6.52
C LEU A 59 -6.16 18.92 7.55
N LYS A 60 -5.62 17.71 7.72
CA LYS A 60 -4.53 17.43 8.67
C LYS A 60 -3.55 16.41 8.09
N GLY A 61 -2.28 16.80 7.92
CA GLY A 61 -1.20 15.89 7.55
C GLY A 61 -1.43 15.11 6.24
N GLY A 62 -0.48 14.27 5.86
CA GLY A 62 -0.64 13.32 4.76
C GLY A 62 -1.32 12.04 5.23
N VAL A 63 -2.01 11.37 4.31
CA VAL A 63 -2.66 10.06 4.55
C VAL A 63 -1.60 8.94 4.56
N THR A 64 -0.43 9.19 3.98
CA THR A 64 0.68 8.24 3.91
C THR A 64 1.63 8.33 5.11
N ILE A 65 2.08 7.17 5.61
CA ILE A 65 3.04 7.08 6.72
C ILE A 65 4.32 6.40 6.22
N ASP A 66 5.47 7.05 6.42
CA ASP A 66 6.79 6.52 6.05
C ASP A 66 7.46 5.81 7.23
N THR A 67 7.09 4.54 7.44
CA THR A 67 7.63 3.66 8.48
C THR A 67 8.04 2.31 7.91
N ASP A 68 8.91 1.58 8.62
CA ASP A 68 9.28 0.22 8.19
C ASP A 68 8.04 -0.68 8.09
N GLY A 69 7.88 -1.34 6.95
CA GLY A 69 6.71 -2.17 6.64
C GLY A 69 5.48 -1.43 6.10
N CYS A 70 5.50 -0.09 5.98
CA CYS A 70 4.31 0.69 5.59
C CYS A 70 3.66 0.25 4.27
N ALA A 71 4.45 -0.23 3.30
CA ALA A 71 3.92 -0.63 2.00
C ALA A 71 3.19 -1.98 2.05
N MET A 72 3.53 -2.84 3.00
CA MET A 72 2.81 -4.11 3.24
C MET A 72 1.42 -3.88 3.83
N GLU A 73 1.25 -2.77 4.57
CA GLU A 73 -0.02 -2.36 5.17
C GLU A 73 -0.83 -1.42 4.26
N GLY A 74 -0.27 -1.03 3.11
CA GLY A 74 -0.90 -0.09 2.19
C GLY A 74 -0.91 1.37 2.68
N MET A 75 0.05 1.73 3.54
CA MET A 75 0.21 3.06 4.12
C MET A 75 1.16 3.95 3.31
N CYS A 76 1.94 3.39 2.39
CA CYS A 76 2.90 4.14 1.57
C CYS A 76 3.20 3.40 0.26
N ILE A 77 3.70 4.14 -0.75
CA ILE A 77 4.37 3.54 -1.91
C ILE A 77 5.79 3.18 -1.48
N CYS A 78 6.25 1.96 -1.81
CA CYS A 78 7.61 1.58 -1.44
C CYS A 78 8.65 2.38 -2.26
N SER A 79 9.63 2.95 -1.56
CA SER A 79 10.81 3.58 -2.16
C SER A 79 12.10 2.90 -1.68
N LYS A 80 12.10 2.40 -0.44
CA LYS A 80 13.18 1.63 0.18
C LYS A 80 12.73 0.19 0.43
N ASP A 81 13.68 -0.72 0.50
CA ASP A 81 13.38 -2.13 0.80
C ASP A 81 12.82 -2.31 2.23
N SER A 82 13.14 -1.41 3.18
CA SER A 82 12.60 -1.47 4.54
C SER A 82 11.07 -1.30 4.61
N HIS A 83 10.45 -0.65 3.61
CA HIS A 83 9.00 -0.50 3.53
C HIS A 83 8.29 -1.84 3.24
N CYS A 84 9.03 -2.82 2.70
CA CYS A 84 8.50 -4.10 2.23
C CYS A 84 8.81 -5.27 3.16
N ALA A 85 9.38 -5.07 4.36
CA ALA A 85 9.77 -6.15 5.27
C ALA A 85 10.86 -7.10 4.69
N PRO A 86 12.09 -6.62 4.52
CA PRO A 86 13.18 -7.37 3.89
C PRO A 86 13.61 -8.61 4.68
N LYS A 87 13.32 -8.65 6.00
CA LYS A 87 13.54 -9.84 6.85
C LYS A 87 12.67 -11.04 6.45
N LYS A 88 11.57 -10.80 5.73
CA LYS A 88 10.66 -11.82 5.18
C LYS A 88 10.86 -12.01 3.68
N ASP A 89 11.99 -11.54 3.16
CA ASP A 89 12.36 -11.66 1.74
C ASP A 89 11.45 -10.89 0.78
N TYR A 90 10.80 -9.83 1.26
CA TYR A 90 10.04 -8.91 0.41
C TYR A 90 10.84 -7.62 0.20
N LEU A 91 11.06 -7.27 -1.06
CA LEU A 91 11.85 -6.10 -1.47
C LEU A 91 11.01 -5.18 -2.35
N CYS A 92 11.37 -3.90 -2.37
CA CYS A 92 10.70 -2.92 -3.20
C CYS A 92 11.22 -3.01 -4.65
N ARG A 93 10.36 -3.43 -5.57
CA ARG A 93 10.73 -3.67 -6.97
C ARG A 93 9.74 -3.01 -7.94
N PRO A 94 10.14 -2.79 -9.21
CA PRO A 94 9.23 -2.35 -10.25
C PRO A 94 8.05 -3.33 -10.42
N GLY A 95 6.89 -2.80 -10.78
CA GLY A 95 5.72 -3.62 -11.13
C GLY A 95 5.99 -4.51 -12.34
N LYS A 96 5.43 -5.72 -12.35
CA LYS A 96 5.64 -6.72 -13.41
C LYS A 96 5.10 -6.27 -14.78
N VAL A 97 3.90 -5.71 -14.80
CA VAL A 97 3.23 -5.24 -16.04
C VAL A 97 3.47 -3.75 -16.25
N PHE A 98 3.33 -2.95 -15.18
CA PHE A 98 3.56 -1.52 -15.21
C PHE A 98 4.86 -1.20 -14.46
N SER A 99 5.96 -1.07 -15.20
CA SER A 99 7.31 -0.91 -14.66
C SER A 99 7.52 0.37 -13.83
N LYS A 100 6.66 1.38 -14.02
CA LYS A 100 6.67 2.61 -13.22
C LYS A 100 6.06 2.43 -11.83
N ALA A 101 5.25 1.39 -11.60
CA ALA A 101 4.75 1.08 -10.25
C ALA A 101 5.88 0.54 -9.38
N ARG A 102 5.75 0.74 -8.07
CA ARG A 102 6.61 0.17 -7.04
C ARG A 102 5.79 -0.78 -6.19
N VAL A 103 6.24 -2.02 -6.09
CA VAL A 103 5.51 -3.10 -5.41
C VAL A 103 6.45 -3.92 -4.52
N CYS A 104 5.94 -4.36 -3.38
CA CYS A 104 6.66 -5.30 -2.52
C CYS A 104 6.58 -6.69 -3.15
N THR A 105 7.73 -7.21 -3.57
CA THR A 105 7.86 -8.50 -4.26
C THR A 105 8.64 -9.45 -3.39
N HIS A 106 8.12 -10.66 -3.20
CA HIS A 106 8.86 -11.74 -2.56
C HIS A 106 10.01 -12.19 -3.48
N VAL A 107 11.24 -12.08 -3.00
CA VAL A 107 12.46 -12.47 -3.70
C VAL A 107 13.06 -13.67 -2.95
N PRO A 108 12.81 -14.91 -3.40
CA PRO A 108 13.33 -16.08 -2.71
C PRO A 108 14.85 -16.02 -2.61
N LYS A 109 15.41 -16.30 -1.42
CA LYS A 109 16.84 -16.47 -1.27
C LYS A 109 17.26 -17.71 -2.06
N LYS A 110 18.21 -17.55 -2.97
CA LYS A 110 18.97 -18.70 -3.46
C LYS A 110 19.73 -19.29 -2.29
N THR A 111 19.42 -20.51 -1.92
CA THR A 111 20.25 -21.28 -1.00
C THR A 111 21.49 -21.75 -1.76
N LYS A 112 22.66 -21.71 -1.12
CA LYS A 112 23.95 -22.08 -1.75
C LYS A 112 23.93 -23.46 -2.43
N HIS A 113 23.08 -24.37 -1.94
CA HIS A 113 22.89 -25.72 -2.48
C HIS A 113 22.29 -25.76 -3.90
N GLU A 114 21.65 -24.68 -4.36
CA GLU A 114 20.99 -24.61 -5.67
C GLU A 114 21.88 -24.01 -6.78
N ASP A 115 22.97 -23.36 -6.38
CA ASP A 115 24.01 -22.91 -7.30
C ASP A 115 25.02 -24.05 -7.58
N ASP A 116 25.33 -24.91 -6.59
CA ASP A 116 26.18 -26.10 -6.78
C ASP A 116 25.62 -27.13 -7.80
N LEU A 117 24.30 -27.22 -7.97
CA LEU A 117 23.66 -28.17 -8.89
C LEU A 117 23.60 -27.69 -10.35
N LYS A 118 23.94 -26.41 -10.61
CA LYS A 118 23.94 -25.85 -11.97
C LYS A 118 25.32 -25.81 -12.62
N ASP A 119 26.37 -26.03 -11.83
CA ASP A 119 27.74 -26.11 -12.34
C ASP A 119 28.13 -27.54 -12.77
N GLU A 120 27.23 -28.53 -12.61
CA GLU A 120 27.43 -29.93 -13.03
C GLU A 120 26.56 -30.39 -14.23
N LEU A 121 25.90 -29.47 -14.95
CA LEU A 121 25.15 -29.81 -16.19
C LEU A 121 25.60 -29.00 -17.41
#